data_AF-A0A933J235-F1
#
_entry.id   AF-A0A933J235-F1
#
_cell.length_a   1.000
_cell.length_b   1.000
_cell.length_c   1.000
_cell.angle_alpha   90.00
_cell.angle_beta   90.00
_cell.angle_gamma   90.00
#
_symmetry.space_group_name_H-M   'P 1'
#
loop_
_entity.id
_entity.type
_entity.pdbx_description
1 polymer ?
#
loop_
_entity_poly.entity_id
_entity_poly.type
_entity_poly.pdbx_seq_one_letter_code
_entity_poly.pdbx_strand_id
1 'polypeptide(L)'
;MTNIQVRTWFELLLLVALLGACASPLPQGCPPSCVDVNLAGKALSGSNLAQAMLTEANLTKANLSGVNLSDADLSGAVLTEANLRDANLMGALMIGADLQKANLGNADLQKANLSGANLIGANLTGAKLKGALLGNADLSDAQMNGIDLSDSNLAAVEFSGARLSAANLEKSNLSGDALSAAEMSGALLMNSNLAGAWLNLTNLSGANVSGANLNGASLYGANLAGTNLNQARLRGVMLVGAHMNGADLRGADLTGAVLIYSEPLDLGNSALDPKVSTLNAAKRAPLNRNADFNGARYNKSTLWPEGFQVPPEAVLQE
;
A
#
# COMPACT_ATOMS: atom_id res chain seq x y z
N MET A 1 9.01 33.73 16.78
CA MET A 1 8.32 32.43 16.61
C MET A 1 8.20 31.80 17.99
N THR A 2 7.06 32.01 18.66
CA THR A 2 6.81 31.47 19.99
C THR A 2 6.44 30.00 19.87
N ASN A 3 7.19 29.15 20.58
CA ASN A 3 6.95 27.72 20.69
C ASN A 3 5.75 27.55 21.64
N ILE A 4 4.53 27.42 21.11
CA ILE A 4 3.33 27.32 21.93
C ILE A 4 3.06 25.84 22.19
N GLN A 5 3.44 25.40 23.38
CA GLN A 5 3.08 24.08 23.89
C GLN A 5 1.62 24.11 24.30
N VAL A 6 0.74 23.47 23.53
CA VAL A 6 -0.68 23.34 23.90
C VAL A 6 -0.83 22.12 24.80
N ARG A 7 -0.74 22.35 26.11
CA ARG A 7 -0.84 21.33 27.17
C ARG A 7 -2.27 20.98 27.52
N THR A 8 -3.22 21.85 27.19
CA THR A 8 -4.65 21.64 27.49
C THR A 8 -5.55 22.15 26.36
N TRP A 9 -6.77 21.64 26.30
CA TRP A 9 -7.84 22.17 25.44
C TRP A 9 -8.04 23.67 25.59
N PHE A 10 -7.86 24.20 26.79
CA PHE A 10 -8.02 25.63 27.09
C PHE A 10 -6.95 26.48 26.40
N GLU A 11 -5.73 25.98 26.29
CA GLU A 11 -4.64 26.66 25.56
C GLU A 11 -4.85 26.59 24.04
N LEU A 12 -5.45 25.51 23.53
CA LEU A 12 -5.86 25.43 22.12
C LEU A 12 -6.97 26.45 21.83
N LEU A 13 -7.98 26.53 22.71
CA LEU A 13 -9.10 27.46 22.59
C LEU A 13 -8.61 28.91 22.68
N LEU A 14 -7.63 29.20 23.53
CA LEU A 14 -6.94 30.50 23.57
C LEU A 14 -6.19 30.77 22.27
N LEU A 15 -5.49 29.78 21.72
CA LEU A 15 -4.76 29.89 20.45
C LEU A 15 -5.71 30.17 19.27
N VAL A 16 -6.82 29.44 19.19
CA VAL A 16 -7.83 29.53 18.13
C VAL A 16 -8.66 30.81 18.27
N ALA A 17 -8.96 31.24 19.50
CA ALA A 17 -9.58 32.53 19.78
C ALA A 17 -8.66 33.71 19.43
N LEU A 18 -7.34 33.60 19.69
CA LEU A 18 -6.34 34.59 19.28
C LEU A 18 -6.09 34.61 17.76
N LEU A 19 -6.33 33.49 17.07
CA LEU A 19 -6.21 33.35 15.62
C LEU A 19 -7.53 33.62 14.86
N GLY A 20 -8.61 33.95 15.57
CA GLY A 20 -9.87 34.42 14.98
C GLY A 20 -10.72 33.34 14.28
N ALA A 21 -10.51 32.05 14.57
CA ALA A 21 -11.03 30.95 13.75
C ALA A 21 -12.17 30.11 14.37
N CYS A 22 -12.77 30.53 15.49
CA CYS A 22 -13.98 29.88 16.01
C CYS A 22 -15.09 30.90 16.27
N ALA A 23 -16.23 30.72 15.62
CA ALA A 23 -17.47 31.42 15.93
C ALA A 23 -18.22 30.66 17.03
N SER A 24 -18.57 31.39 18.10
CA SER A 24 -19.47 31.04 19.23
C SER A 24 -18.92 30.16 20.36
N PRO A 25 -19.30 30.43 21.63
CA PRO A 25 -18.94 29.58 22.76
C PRO A 25 -19.81 28.32 22.74
N LEU A 26 -19.18 27.15 22.56
CA LEU A 26 -19.86 25.87 22.62
C LEU A 26 -20.06 25.40 24.09
N PRO A 27 -21.12 24.61 24.38
CA PRO A 27 -21.41 24.12 25.71
C PRO A 27 -20.27 23.25 26.26
N GLN A 28 -20.07 23.28 27.58
CA GLN A 28 -19.09 22.44 28.28
C GLN A 28 -19.32 20.96 27.94
N GLY A 29 -18.41 20.36 27.17
CA GLY A 29 -18.46 18.93 26.79
C GLY A 29 -18.43 18.65 25.28
N CYS A 30 -18.56 19.65 24.41
CA CYS A 30 -18.26 19.48 22.98
C CYS A 30 -16.85 19.99 22.65
N PRO A 31 -15.98 19.21 21.98
CA PRO A 31 -14.75 19.76 21.42
C PRO A 31 -15.11 20.86 20.40
N PRO A 32 -14.40 22.01 20.40
CA PRO A 32 -14.71 23.08 19.47
C PRO A 32 -14.51 22.63 18.03
N SER A 33 -15.52 22.88 17.20
CA SER A 33 -15.46 22.74 15.74
C SER A 33 -14.38 23.66 15.18
N CYS A 34 -13.19 23.11 14.90
CA CYS A 34 -12.11 23.78 14.19
C CYS A 34 -12.14 23.42 12.70
N VAL A 35 -13.35 23.33 12.14
CA VAL A 35 -13.55 23.14 10.71
C VAL A 35 -12.88 24.28 9.95
N ASP A 36 -12.12 23.96 8.90
CA ASP A 36 -11.39 24.91 8.05
C ASP A 36 -10.32 25.77 8.77
N VAL A 37 -9.88 25.38 9.97
CA VAL A 37 -8.86 26.16 10.67
C VAL A 37 -7.51 26.09 9.95
N ASN A 38 -6.81 27.23 9.86
CA ASN A 38 -5.44 27.25 9.35
C ASN A 38 -4.41 27.11 10.48
N LEU A 39 -3.83 25.93 10.57
CA LEU A 39 -2.76 25.53 11.50
C LEU A 39 -1.47 25.17 10.75
N ALA A 40 -1.30 25.64 9.51
CA ALA A 40 -0.12 25.34 8.70
C ALA A 40 1.17 25.80 9.39
N GLY A 41 2.17 24.93 9.39
CA GLY A 41 3.49 25.17 9.99
C GLY A 41 3.50 25.34 11.52
N LYS A 42 2.37 25.12 12.21
CA LYS A 42 2.30 25.29 13.67
C LYS A 42 3.00 24.15 14.39
N ALA A 43 3.63 24.49 15.52
CA ALA A 43 4.20 23.51 16.43
C ALA A 43 3.14 23.07 17.45
N LEU A 44 2.66 21.84 17.30
CA LEU A 44 1.64 21.19 18.12
C LEU A 44 2.14 19.88 18.73
N SER A 45 3.46 19.64 18.67
CA SER A 45 4.11 18.42 19.15
C SER A 45 3.78 18.12 20.62
N GLY A 46 3.39 16.88 20.91
CA GLY A 46 3.02 16.43 22.26
C GLY A 46 1.70 16.98 22.80
N SER A 47 0.96 17.77 22.00
CA SER A 47 -0.31 18.35 22.46
C SER A 47 -1.40 17.29 22.56
N ASN A 48 -2.42 17.55 23.38
CA ASN A 48 -3.60 16.69 23.47
C ASN A 48 -4.76 17.28 22.68
N LEU A 49 -5.09 16.63 21.56
CA LEU A 49 -6.15 16.95 20.60
C LEU A 49 -7.11 15.76 20.39
N ALA A 50 -7.21 14.85 21.37
CA ALA A 50 -8.11 13.70 21.28
C ALA A 50 -9.57 14.12 21.09
N GLN A 51 -10.28 13.53 20.13
CA GLN A 51 -11.66 13.92 19.77
C GLN A 51 -11.79 15.35 19.21
N ALA A 52 -10.68 15.99 18.80
CA ALA A 52 -10.76 17.27 18.12
C ALA A 52 -11.57 17.16 16.83
N MET A 53 -12.38 18.18 16.53
CA MET A 53 -12.99 18.36 15.22
C MET A 53 -12.08 19.26 14.38
N LEU A 54 -11.29 18.65 13.50
CA LEU A 54 -10.32 19.26 12.59
C LEU A 54 -10.65 18.96 11.12
N THR A 55 -11.93 18.69 10.83
CA THR A 55 -12.43 18.47 9.47
C THR A 55 -12.00 19.61 8.56
N GLU A 56 -11.42 19.29 7.40
CA GLU A 56 -10.94 20.28 6.40
C GLU A 56 -9.87 21.27 6.93
N ALA A 57 -9.32 21.03 8.14
CA ALA A 57 -8.28 21.88 8.70
C ALA A 57 -7.00 21.83 7.85
N ASN A 58 -6.36 22.99 7.68
CA ASN A 58 -5.05 23.07 7.05
C ASN A 58 -3.95 22.88 8.10
N LEU A 59 -3.35 21.69 8.11
CA LEU A 59 -2.23 21.27 8.96
C LEU A 59 -0.95 21.07 8.13
N THR A 60 -0.87 21.68 6.94
CA THR A 60 0.28 21.59 6.03
C THR A 60 1.56 21.93 6.78
N LYS A 61 2.55 21.04 6.74
CA LYS A 61 3.86 21.20 7.41
C LYS A 61 3.77 21.44 8.93
N ALA A 62 2.64 21.16 9.57
CA ALA A 62 2.53 21.28 11.02
C ALA A 62 3.44 20.24 11.69
N ASN A 63 4.03 20.62 12.83
CA ASN A 63 4.75 19.68 13.68
C ASN A 63 3.78 19.09 14.69
N LEU A 64 3.31 17.87 14.42
CA LEU A 64 2.36 17.09 15.21
C LEU A 64 3.05 15.88 15.87
N SER A 65 4.38 15.90 16.03
CA SER A 65 5.10 14.74 16.57
C SER A 65 4.64 14.42 18.00
N GLY A 66 4.30 13.17 18.27
CA GLY A 66 3.82 12.72 19.58
C GLY A 66 2.48 13.33 20.00
N VAL A 67 1.75 13.99 19.10
CA VAL A 67 0.42 14.54 19.41
C VAL A 67 -0.56 13.41 19.72
N ASN A 68 -1.49 13.66 20.63
CA ASN A 68 -2.64 12.78 20.82
C ASN A 68 -3.81 13.27 19.98
N LEU A 69 -4.14 12.57 18.90
CA LEU A 69 -5.29 12.80 18.01
C LEU A 69 -6.25 11.59 18.03
N SER A 70 -6.24 10.79 19.11
CA SER A 70 -7.14 9.63 19.23
C SER A 70 -8.60 10.07 19.09
N ASP A 71 -9.37 9.33 18.28
CA ASP A 71 -10.78 9.60 17.97
C ASP A 71 -11.06 11.02 17.42
N ALA A 72 -10.05 11.75 16.95
CA ALA A 72 -10.24 13.05 16.30
C ALA A 72 -10.83 12.88 14.89
N ASP A 73 -11.59 13.89 14.45
CA ASP A 73 -12.07 13.97 13.07
C ASP A 73 -11.17 14.92 12.27
N LEU A 74 -10.40 14.36 11.35
CA LEU A 74 -9.50 14.98 10.40
C LEU A 74 -9.98 14.74 8.96
N SER A 75 -11.26 14.43 8.76
CA SER A 75 -11.80 14.15 7.43
C SER A 75 -11.59 15.36 6.52
N GLY A 76 -11.04 15.13 5.33
CA GLY A 76 -10.68 16.20 4.38
C GLY A 76 -9.55 17.14 4.83
N ALA A 77 -8.92 16.92 5.99
CA ALA A 77 -7.83 17.78 6.45
C ALA A 77 -6.61 17.71 5.52
N VAL A 78 -5.91 18.84 5.38
CA VAL A 78 -4.69 18.96 4.57
C VAL A 78 -3.47 18.83 5.49
N LEU A 79 -2.84 17.66 5.50
CA LEU A 79 -1.69 17.27 6.31
C LEU A 79 -0.42 17.07 5.44
N THR A 80 -0.39 17.64 4.24
CA THR A 80 0.75 17.54 3.32
C THR A 80 2.05 17.96 4.01
N GLU A 81 3.08 17.12 3.93
CA GLU A 81 4.39 17.29 4.58
C GLU A 81 4.34 17.51 6.10
N ALA A 82 3.23 17.18 6.79
CA ALA A 82 3.13 17.28 8.23
C ALA A 82 3.99 16.22 8.94
N ASN A 83 4.50 16.56 10.13
CA ASN A 83 5.25 15.62 10.96
C ASN A 83 4.34 15.00 12.03
N LEU A 84 3.84 13.79 11.78
CA LEU A 84 2.99 13.00 12.69
C LEU A 84 3.78 11.85 13.36
N ARG A 85 5.10 11.95 13.41
CA ARG A 85 5.94 10.90 13.98
C ARG A 85 5.55 10.63 15.43
N ASP A 86 5.42 9.36 15.80
CA ASP A 86 5.05 8.90 17.13
C ASP A 86 3.67 9.43 17.61
N ALA A 87 2.81 9.96 16.72
CA ALA A 87 1.48 10.44 17.06
C ALA A 87 0.52 9.30 17.40
N ASN A 88 -0.43 9.56 18.30
CA ASN A 88 -1.56 8.66 18.56
C ASN A 88 -2.76 9.09 17.71
N LEU A 89 -3.08 8.31 16.68
CA LEU A 89 -4.21 8.50 15.76
C LEU A 89 -5.22 7.35 15.89
N MET A 90 -5.20 6.61 17.00
CA MET A 90 -6.09 5.47 17.22
C MET A 90 -7.55 5.91 17.09
N GLY A 91 -8.31 5.22 16.24
CA GLY A 91 -9.72 5.53 15.99
C GLY A 91 -10.02 6.85 15.26
N ALA A 92 -9.00 7.61 14.83
CA ALA A 92 -9.21 8.88 14.14
C ALA A 92 -9.92 8.70 12.79
N LEU A 93 -10.79 9.65 12.43
CA LEU A 93 -11.40 9.74 11.11
C LEU A 93 -10.51 10.61 10.23
N MET A 94 -10.00 10.07 9.13
CA MET A 94 -9.13 10.76 8.16
C MET A 94 -9.63 10.49 6.74
N ILE A 95 -10.96 10.43 6.58
CA ILE A 95 -11.59 10.11 5.31
C ILE A 95 -11.26 11.22 4.31
N GLY A 96 -10.65 10.86 3.17
CA GLY A 96 -10.25 11.83 2.14
C GLY A 96 -9.18 12.83 2.57
N ALA A 97 -8.48 12.63 3.70
CA ALA A 97 -7.43 13.54 4.13
C ALA A 97 -6.22 13.51 3.16
N ASP A 98 -5.58 14.67 2.96
CA ASP A 98 -4.34 14.77 2.19
C ASP A 98 -3.13 14.63 3.12
N LEU A 99 -2.48 13.47 3.09
CA LEU A 99 -1.29 13.11 3.86
C LEU A 99 -0.05 12.98 2.94
N GLN A 100 -0.05 13.63 1.78
CA GLN A 100 1.06 13.53 0.83
C GLN A 100 2.38 13.87 1.52
N LYS A 101 3.36 12.95 1.42
CA LYS A 101 4.70 13.09 2.02
C LYS A 101 4.70 13.35 3.54
N ALA A 102 3.61 13.07 4.25
CA ALA A 102 3.56 13.20 5.70
C ALA A 102 4.46 12.16 6.37
N ASN A 103 5.04 12.51 7.51
CA ASN A 103 5.84 11.59 8.31
C ASN A 103 4.99 10.96 9.41
N LEU A 104 4.52 9.73 9.19
CA LEU A 104 3.74 8.91 10.12
C LEU A 104 4.60 7.83 10.80
N GLY A 105 5.92 8.00 10.82
CA GLY A 105 6.83 7.00 11.40
C GLY A 105 6.46 6.69 12.85
N ASN A 106 6.30 5.40 13.17
CA ASN A 106 5.83 4.89 14.47
C ASN A 106 4.44 5.39 14.96
N ALA A 107 3.65 6.05 14.12
CA ALA A 107 2.33 6.52 14.53
C ALA A 107 1.39 5.34 14.84
N ASP A 108 0.50 5.52 15.81
CA ASP A 108 -0.54 4.55 16.15
C ASP A 108 -1.82 4.87 15.36
N LEU A 109 -2.05 4.14 14.26
CA LEU A 109 -3.20 4.31 13.36
C LEU A 109 -4.23 3.18 13.57
N GLN A 110 -4.16 2.45 14.68
CA GLN A 110 -5.06 1.33 14.92
C GLN A 110 -6.51 1.78 14.87
N LYS A 111 -7.34 1.06 14.10
CA LYS A 111 -8.77 1.37 13.90
C LYS A 111 -9.08 2.74 13.27
N ALA A 112 -8.07 3.48 12.80
CA ALA A 112 -8.30 4.74 12.11
C ALA A 112 -9.01 4.50 10.75
N ASN A 113 -9.81 5.46 10.31
CA ASN A 113 -10.46 5.40 9.00
C ASN A 113 -9.74 6.33 8.01
N LEU A 114 -8.89 5.76 7.16
CA LEU A 114 -8.13 6.41 6.10
C LEU A 114 -8.78 6.20 4.72
N SER A 115 -10.07 5.87 4.66
CA SER A 115 -10.73 5.60 3.37
C SER A 115 -10.63 6.80 2.44
N GLY A 116 -10.15 6.59 1.22
CA GLY A 116 -9.92 7.66 0.24
C GLY A 116 -8.80 8.65 0.58
N ALA A 117 -8.01 8.43 1.64
CA ALA A 117 -6.92 9.32 2.00
C ALA A 117 -5.78 9.26 0.96
N ASN A 118 -5.14 10.40 0.73
CA ASN A 118 -3.98 10.51 -0.15
C ASN A 118 -2.69 10.43 0.67
N LEU A 119 -2.00 9.29 0.62
CA LEU A 119 -0.76 9.00 1.35
C LEU A 119 0.46 8.91 0.40
N ILE A 120 0.39 9.53 -0.78
CA ILE A 120 1.46 9.44 -1.78
C ILE A 120 2.80 9.90 -1.17
N GLY A 121 3.80 9.02 -1.21
CA GLY A 121 5.13 9.27 -0.68
C GLY A 121 5.22 9.44 0.84
N ALA A 122 4.16 9.12 1.60
CA ALA A 122 4.16 9.21 3.05
C ALA A 122 5.11 8.18 3.68
N ASN A 123 5.68 8.51 4.85
CA ASN A 123 6.50 7.57 5.62
C ASN A 123 5.68 6.91 6.73
N LEU A 124 5.37 5.63 6.57
CA LEU A 124 4.62 4.78 7.51
C LEU A 124 5.53 3.75 8.19
N THR A 125 6.85 3.91 8.13
CA THR A 125 7.80 2.96 8.72
C THR A 125 7.54 2.82 10.23
N GLY A 126 7.25 1.61 10.69
CA GLY A 126 6.93 1.31 12.09
C GLY A 126 5.53 1.73 12.55
N ALA A 127 4.69 2.29 11.67
CA ALA A 127 3.33 2.66 12.01
C ALA A 127 2.46 1.42 12.30
N LYS A 128 1.50 1.56 13.21
CA LYS A 128 0.58 0.47 13.58
C LYS A 128 -0.75 0.65 12.86
N LEU A 129 -1.07 -0.20 11.91
CA LEU A 129 -2.30 -0.10 11.09
C LEU A 129 -3.34 -1.18 11.40
N LYS A 130 -3.18 -1.95 12.50
CA LYS A 130 -4.10 -3.05 12.80
C LYS A 130 -5.54 -2.55 12.92
N GLY A 131 -6.41 -3.08 12.06
CA GLY A 131 -7.83 -2.72 11.99
C GLY A 131 -8.11 -1.35 11.36
N ALA A 132 -7.10 -0.65 10.81
CA ALA A 132 -7.33 0.57 10.05
C ALA A 132 -8.12 0.28 8.76
N LEU A 133 -8.96 1.21 8.34
CA LEU A 133 -9.70 1.13 7.08
C LEU A 133 -8.96 1.95 6.03
N LEU A 134 -8.48 1.30 4.98
CA LEU A 134 -7.69 1.92 3.92
C LEU A 134 -8.41 1.95 2.57
N GLY A 135 -9.69 1.54 2.49
CA GLY A 135 -10.38 1.39 1.20
C GLY A 135 -10.29 2.64 0.32
N ASN A 136 -9.84 2.46 -0.93
CA ASN A 136 -9.59 3.54 -1.91
C ASN A 136 -8.50 4.55 -1.50
N ALA A 137 -7.67 4.29 -0.50
CA ALA A 137 -6.52 5.14 -0.18
C ALA A 137 -5.43 5.02 -1.26
N ASP A 138 -4.70 6.11 -1.49
CA ASP A 138 -3.54 6.13 -2.39
C ASP A 138 -2.24 6.08 -1.59
N LEU A 139 -1.59 4.92 -1.55
CA LEU A 139 -0.30 4.67 -0.92
C LEU A 139 0.84 4.60 -1.95
N SER A 140 0.67 5.21 -3.13
CA SER A 140 1.73 5.22 -4.15
C SER A 140 3.04 5.79 -3.58
N ASP A 141 4.16 5.14 -3.86
CA ASP A 141 5.50 5.51 -3.38
C ASP A 141 5.66 5.60 -1.84
N ALA A 142 4.70 5.14 -1.04
CA ALA A 142 4.76 5.19 0.42
C ALA A 142 5.87 4.29 0.97
N GLN A 143 6.46 4.68 2.12
CA GLN A 143 7.48 3.89 2.81
C GLN A 143 6.85 3.05 3.92
N MET A 144 6.82 1.73 3.74
CA MET A 144 6.08 0.78 4.59
C MET A 144 6.90 -0.50 4.87
N ASN A 145 8.24 -0.41 4.87
CA ASN A 145 9.09 -1.59 5.06
C ASN A 145 8.82 -2.24 6.42
N GLY A 146 8.65 -3.57 6.43
CA GLY A 146 8.40 -4.35 7.65
C GLY A 146 7.05 -4.10 8.32
N ILE A 147 6.11 -3.40 7.66
CA ILE A 147 4.82 -3.10 8.25
C ILE A 147 3.97 -4.36 8.47
N ASP A 148 3.16 -4.37 9.52
CA ASP A 148 2.19 -5.45 9.77
C ASP A 148 0.79 -5.05 9.30
N LEU A 149 0.38 -5.69 8.21
CA LEU A 149 -0.92 -5.59 7.55
C LEU A 149 -1.59 -6.97 7.47
N SER A 150 -1.21 -7.92 8.34
CA SER A 150 -1.86 -9.23 8.40
C SER A 150 -3.36 -9.09 8.68
N ASP A 151 -4.15 -9.98 8.04
CA ASP A 151 -5.61 -10.04 8.14
C ASP A 151 -6.35 -8.74 7.74
N SER A 152 -5.67 -7.80 7.06
CA SER A 152 -6.26 -6.52 6.66
C SER A 152 -7.10 -6.64 5.39
N ASN A 153 -8.15 -5.82 5.30
CA ASN A 153 -8.89 -5.63 4.05
C ASN A 153 -8.33 -4.43 3.31
N LEU A 154 -7.57 -4.68 2.25
CA LEU A 154 -6.87 -3.69 1.44
C LEU A 154 -7.46 -3.58 0.03
N ALA A 155 -8.62 -4.19 -0.23
CA ALA A 155 -9.22 -4.15 -1.56
C ALA A 155 -9.42 -2.71 -2.08
N ALA A 156 -9.02 -2.52 -3.33
CA ALA A 156 -9.00 -1.25 -4.04
C ALA A 156 -8.06 -0.20 -3.44
N VAL A 157 -7.00 -0.62 -2.74
CA VAL A 157 -5.91 0.27 -2.34
C VAL A 157 -4.88 0.37 -3.47
N GLU A 158 -4.35 1.57 -3.67
CA GLU A 158 -3.28 1.83 -4.63
C GLU A 158 -1.91 1.79 -3.92
N PHE A 159 -1.04 0.89 -4.36
CA PHE A 159 0.30 0.63 -3.83
C PHE A 159 1.40 0.81 -4.88
N SER A 160 1.13 1.41 -6.04
CA SER A 160 2.13 1.58 -7.10
C SER A 160 3.42 2.21 -6.59
N GLY A 161 4.57 1.55 -6.80
CA GLY A 161 5.88 2.03 -6.33
C GLY A 161 6.09 2.01 -4.81
N ALA A 162 5.12 1.55 -4.01
CA ALA A 162 5.24 1.49 -2.56
C ALA A 162 6.36 0.56 -2.10
N ARG A 163 7.01 0.89 -0.99
CA ARG A 163 8.09 0.11 -0.39
C ARG A 163 7.54 -0.77 0.74
N LEU A 164 7.29 -2.02 0.42
CA LEU A 164 6.72 -3.06 1.28
C LEU A 164 7.70 -4.20 1.55
N SER A 165 9.02 -3.97 1.43
CA SER A 165 10.03 -4.99 1.71
C SER A 165 9.86 -5.55 3.11
N ALA A 166 9.85 -6.89 3.23
CA ALA A 166 9.62 -7.62 4.47
C ALA A 166 8.28 -7.31 5.20
N ALA A 167 7.30 -6.70 4.53
CA ALA A 167 5.98 -6.47 5.11
C ALA A 167 5.26 -7.80 5.41
N ASN A 168 4.48 -7.81 6.49
CA ASN A 168 3.57 -8.91 6.79
C ASN A 168 2.18 -8.61 6.21
N LEU A 169 1.81 -9.35 5.18
CA LEU A 169 0.55 -9.32 4.45
C LEU A 169 -0.15 -10.68 4.51
N GLU A 170 0.14 -11.49 5.54
CA GLU A 170 -0.49 -12.81 5.70
C GLU A 170 -2.02 -12.65 5.78
N LYS A 171 -2.75 -13.46 5.01
CA LYS A 171 -4.23 -13.49 4.95
C LYS A 171 -4.90 -12.15 4.60
N SER A 172 -4.15 -11.16 4.14
CA SER A 172 -4.74 -9.89 3.73
C SER A 172 -5.54 -10.06 2.43
N ASN A 173 -6.50 -9.17 2.23
CA ASN A 173 -7.26 -9.07 0.98
C ASN A 173 -6.72 -7.91 0.13
N LEU A 174 -5.96 -8.25 -0.92
CA LEU A 174 -5.34 -7.35 -1.91
C LEU A 174 -5.99 -7.52 -3.30
N SER A 175 -7.24 -7.99 -3.37
CA SER A 175 -7.88 -8.35 -4.63
C SER A 175 -8.15 -7.11 -5.49
N GLY A 176 -7.69 -7.14 -6.74
CA GLY A 176 -7.84 -6.03 -7.68
C GLY A 176 -6.99 -4.81 -7.37
N ASP A 177 -6.09 -4.88 -6.38
CA ASP A 177 -5.24 -3.76 -6.01
C ASP A 177 -4.22 -3.44 -7.11
N ALA A 178 -3.88 -2.16 -7.23
CA ALA A 178 -2.80 -1.68 -8.08
C ALA A 178 -1.49 -1.74 -7.29
N LEU A 179 -0.65 -2.73 -7.58
CA LEU A 179 0.64 -2.96 -6.90
C LEU A 179 1.82 -2.73 -7.83
N SER A 180 1.61 -2.12 -9.00
CA SER A 180 2.62 -2.03 -10.05
C SER A 180 3.93 -1.39 -9.56
N ALA A 181 5.04 -2.11 -9.76
CA ALA A 181 6.38 -1.77 -9.30
C ALA A 181 6.53 -1.51 -7.79
N ALA A 182 5.63 -2.04 -6.96
CA ALA A 182 5.86 -2.14 -5.53
C ALA A 182 7.12 -2.98 -5.25
N GLU A 183 7.91 -2.53 -4.27
CA GLU A 183 9.07 -3.26 -3.76
C GLU A 183 8.62 -4.14 -2.60
N MET A 184 8.46 -5.44 -2.85
CA MET A 184 7.88 -6.43 -1.92
C MET A 184 8.87 -7.57 -1.60
N SER A 185 10.17 -7.33 -1.79
CA SER A 185 11.21 -8.33 -1.55
C SER A 185 11.13 -8.89 -0.13
N GLY A 186 11.07 -10.21 0.01
CA GLY A 186 10.98 -10.89 1.31
C GLY A 186 9.66 -10.68 2.06
N ALA A 187 8.63 -10.11 1.45
CA ALA A 187 7.33 -9.93 2.08
C ALA A 187 6.65 -11.28 2.39
N LEU A 188 5.79 -11.30 3.42
CA LEU A 188 5.02 -12.47 3.83
C LEU A 188 3.58 -12.32 3.35
N LEU A 189 3.20 -13.05 2.30
CA LEU A 189 1.88 -13.01 1.65
C LEU A 189 1.12 -14.35 1.78
N MET A 190 1.48 -15.18 2.75
CA MET A 190 0.89 -16.50 2.94
C MET A 190 -0.63 -16.42 3.04
N ASN A 191 -1.34 -17.26 2.29
CA ASN A 191 -2.81 -17.33 2.29
C ASN A 191 -3.54 -15.99 1.99
N SER A 192 -2.84 -15.00 1.43
CA SER A 192 -3.45 -13.73 1.03
C SER A 192 -4.33 -13.89 -0.22
N ASN A 193 -5.21 -12.92 -0.46
CA ASN A 193 -6.03 -12.85 -1.66
C ASN A 193 -5.54 -11.73 -2.58
N LEU A 194 -4.88 -12.08 -3.68
CA LEU A 194 -4.34 -11.21 -4.73
C LEU A 194 -5.09 -11.41 -6.06
N ALA A 195 -6.32 -11.95 -6.02
CA ALA A 195 -7.07 -12.25 -7.24
C ALA A 195 -7.28 -10.97 -8.07
N GLY A 196 -6.95 -11.04 -9.36
CA GLY A 196 -7.05 -9.90 -10.28
C GLY A 196 -6.12 -8.72 -9.97
N ALA A 197 -5.20 -8.83 -9.00
CA ALA A 197 -4.29 -7.76 -8.64
C ALA A 197 -3.29 -7.44 -9.77
N TRP A 198 -2.86 -6.19 -9.84
CA TRP A 198 -1.88 -5.71 -10.81
C TRP A 198 -0.50 -5.64 -10.17
N LEU A 199 0.25 -6.73 -10.29
CA LEU A 199 1.61 -6.93 -9.76
C LEU A 199 2.66 -6.73 -10.87
N ASN A 200 2.39 -5.85 -11.84
CA ASN A 200 3.29 -5.65 -12.96
C ASN A 200 4.59 -5.01 -12.47
N LEU A 201 5.74 -5.50 -12.92
CA LEU A 201 7.07 -4.99 -12.57
C LEU A 201 7.38 -4.99 -11.07
N THR A 202 6.59 -5.70 -10.24
CA THR A 202 6.84 -5.79 -8.80
C THR A 202 8.10 -6.58 -8.51
N ASN A 203 8.79 -6.22 -7.44
CA ASN A 203 9.88 -7.02 -6.91
C ASN A 203 9.36 -7.89 -5.76
N LEU A 204 9.09 -9.16 -6.03
CA LEU A 204 8.67 -10.17 -5.07
C LEU A 204 9.81 -11.13 -4.68
N SER A 205 11.06 -10.79 -5.00
CA SER A 205 12.19 -11.70 -4.77
C SER A 205 12.28 -12.16 -3.30
N GLY A 206 12.40 -13.48 -3.11
CA GLY A 206 12.43 -14.12 -1.80
C GLY A 206 11.15 -14.00 -0.97
N ALA A 207 10.05 -13.46 -1.53
CA ALA A 207 8.79 -13.35 -0.81
C ALA A 207 8.14 -14.72 -0.57
N ASN A 208 7.35 -14.83 0.50
CA ASN A 208 6.58 -16.02 0.79
C ASN A 208 5.11 -15.84 0.42
N VAL A 209 4.70 -16.38 -0.71
CA VAL A 209 3.38 -16.25 -1.32
C VAL A 209 2.64 -17.60 -1.30
N SER A 210 3.04 -18.51 -0.40
CA SER A 210 2.48 -19.87 -0.35
C SER A 210 0.99 -19.87 0.01
N GLY A 211 0.20 -20.67 -0.70
CA GLY A 211 -1.25 -20.78 -0.48
C GLY A 211 -2.07 -19.55 -0.90
N ALA A 212 -1.42 -18.49 -1.39
CA ALA A 212 -2.11 -17.27 -1.78
C ALA A 212 -2.95 -17.47 -3.05
N ASN A 213 -3.96 -16.63 -3.23
CA ASN A 213 -4.81 -16.62 -4.42
C ASN A 213 -4.39 -15.51 -5.38
N LEU A 214 -3.76 -15.85 -6.50
CA LEU A 214 -3.36 -14.93 -7.57
C LEU A 214 -4.15 -15.18 -8.86
N ASN A 215 -5.33 -15.79 -8.77
CA ASN A 215 -6.14 -16.07 -9.97
C ASN A 215 -6.42 -14.79 -10.75
N GLY A 216 -6.13 -14.80 -12.06
CA GLY A 216 -6.31 -13.67 -12.96
C GLY A 216 -5.41 -12.46 -12.68
N ALA A 217 -4.44 -12.57 -11.77
CA ALA A 217 -3.50 -11.49 -11.50
C ALA A 217 -2.55 -11.26 -12.69
N SER A 218 -2.06 -10.03 -12.82
CA SER A 218 -1.05 -9.68 -13.81
C SER A 218 0.30 -9.48 -13.14
N LEU A 219 1.29 -10.29 -13.50
CA LEU A 219 2.68 -10.25 -13.02
C LEU A 219 3.64 -9.96 -14.18
N TYR A 220 3.24 -9.09 -15.10
CA TYR A 220 4.06 -8.75 -16.27
C TYR A 220 5.42 -8.19 -15.84
N GLY A 221 6.52 -8.82 -16.26
CA GLY A 221 7.87 -8.37 -15.92
C GLY A 221 8.20 -8.37 -14.42
N ALA A 222 7.41 -9.05 -13.58
CA ALA A 222 7.66 -9.12 -12.15
C ALA A 222 8.92 -9.93 -11.83
N ASN A 223 9.68 -9.51 -10.83
CA ASN A 223 10.79 -10.30 -10.30
C ASN A 223 10.28 -11.23 -9.20
N LEU A 224 10.22 -12.53 -9.49
CA LEU A 224 9.79 -13.61 -8.60
C LEU A 224 10.98 -14.50 -8.17
N ALA A 225 12.22 -14.06 -8.34
CA ALA A 225 13.39 -14.89 -8.02
C ALA A 225 13.37 -15.37 -6.56
N GLY A 226 13.52 -16.68 -6.34
CA GLY A 226 13.49 -17.28 -5.00
C GLY A 226 12.16 -17.18 -4.25
N THR A 227 11.06 -16.77 -4.92
CA THR A 227 9.74 -16.64 -4.29
C THR A 227 9.17 -18.02 -3.94
N ASN A 228 8.60 -18.16 -2.76
CA ASN A 228 7.84 -19.35 -2.40
C ASN A 228 6.39 -19.21 -2.88
N LEU A 229 6.02 -19.90 -3.97
CA LEU A 229 4.67 -19.97 -4.55
C LEU A 229 3.99 -21.32 -4.28
N ASN A 230 4.48 -22.08 -3.29
CA ASN A 230 3.96 -23.40 -2.96
C ASN A 230 2.44 -23.34 -2.69
N GLN A 231 1.66 -24.22 -3.33
CA GLN A 231 0.19 -24.26 -3.22
C GLN A 231 -0.54 -22.96 -3.62
N ALA A 232 0.14 -21.99 -4.25
CA ALA A 232 -0.51 -20.79 -4.73
C ALA A 232 -1.50 -21.09 -5.86
N ARG A 233 -2.63 -20.38 -5.90
CA ARG A 233 -3.60 -20.47 -7.00
C ARG A 233 -3.26 -19.41 -8.04
N LEU A 234 -2.84 -19.82 -9.23
CA LEU A 234 -2.30 -18.99 -10.31
C LEU A 234 -3.13 -19.16 -11.60
N ARG A 235 -4.43 -19.47 -11.49
CA ARG A 235 -5.25 -19.75 -12.67
C ARG A 235 -5.43 -18.49 -13.50
N GLY A 236 -5.17 -18.56 -14.80
CA GLY A 236 -5.31 -17.40 -15.70
C GLY A 236 -4.33 -16.26 -15.41
N VAL A 237 -3.26 -16.51 -14.65
CA VAL A 237 -2.27 -15.48 -14.31
C VAL A 237 -1.46 -15.08 -15.54
N MET A 238 -1.11 -13.79 -15.66
CA MET A 238 -0.20 -13.32 -16.73
C MET A 238 1.22 -13.18 -16.19
N LEU A 239 2.15 -13.99 -16.68
CA LEU A 239 3.56 -14.04 -16.23
C LEU A 239 4.56 -13.62 -17.33
N VAL A 240 4.08 -12.94 -18.37
CA VAL A 240 4.91 -12.54 -19.51
C VAL A 240 6.10 -11.69 -19.04
N GLY A 241 7.32 -12.17 -19.32
CA GLY A 241 8.57 -11.50 -18.94
C GLY A 241 8.94 -11.59 -17.45
N ALA A 242 8.20 -12.34 -16.63
CA ALA A 242 8.51 -12.49 -15.21
C ALA A 242 9.80 -13.31 -14.98
N HIS A 243 10.59 -12.93 -13.98
CA HIS A 243 11.85 -13.62 -13.61
C HIS A 243 11.56 -14.62 -12.49
N MET A 244 11.62 -15.92 -12.77
CA MET A 244 11.19 -16.95 -11.81
C MET A 244 12.35 -17.83 -11.29
N ASN A 245 13.59 -17.39 -11.46
CA ASN A 245 14.78 -18.19 -11.11
C ASN A 245 14.72 -18.61 -9.63
N GLY A 246 14.69 -19.93 -9.38
CA GLY A 246 14.64 -20.49 -8.02
C GLY A 246 13.29 -20.33 -7.29
N ALA A 247 12.21 -19.94 -7.98
CA ALA A 247 10.88 -19.90 -7.39
C ALA A 247 10.36 -21.32 -7.06
N ASP A 248 9.75 -21.51 -5.89
CA ASP A 248 9.14 -22.78 -5.50
C ASP A 248 7.67 -22.83 -5.93
N LEU A 249 7.37 -23.59 -6.99
CA LEU A 249 6.03 -23.76 -7.55
C LEU A 249 5.35 -25.07 -7.13
N ARG A 250 5.86 -25.79 -6.12
CA ARG A 250 5.30 -27.08 -5.72
C ARG A 250 3.82 -26.96 -5.33
N GLY A 251 2.95 -27.72 -6.01
CA GLY A 251 1.52 -27.74 -5.74
C GLY A 251 0.76 -26.49 -6.19
N ALA A 252 1.39 -25.56 -6.90
CA ALA A 252 0.72 -24.38 -7.44
C ALA A 252 -0.21 -24.73 -8.63
N ASP A 253 -1.37 -24.09 -8.72
CA ASP A 253 -2.32 -24.27 -9.83
C ASP A 253 -2.11 -23.20 -10.91
N LEU A 254 -1.36 -23.55 -11.97
CA LEU A 254 -1.07 -22.68 -13.11
C LEU A 254 -2.05 -22.85 -14.29
N THR A 255 -3.24 -23.42 -14.07
CA THR A 255 -4.20 -23.69 -15.15
C THR A 255 -4.56 -22.41 -15.91
N GLY A 256 -4.27 -22.37 -17.22
CA GLY A 256 -4.54 -21.21 -18.07
C GLY A 256 -3.60 -20.02 -17.86
N ALA A 257 -2.49 -20.20 -17.15
CA ALA A 257 -1.45 -19.17 -17.02
C ALA A 257 -0.83 -18.84 -18.39
N VAL A 258 -0.53 -17.56 -18.62
CA VAL A 258 0.12 -17.06 -19.84
C VAL A 258 1.57 -16.72 -19.53
N LEU A 259 2.52 -17.49 -20.09
CA LEU A 259 3.95 -17.45 -19.71
C LEU A 259 4.87 -16.84 -20.78
N ILE A 260 4.40 -16.66 -22.02
CA ILE A 260 5.28 -16.42 -23.19
C ILE A 260 4.74 -15.29 -24.06
N TYR A 261 5.67 -14.58 -24.71
CA TYR A 261 5.43 -13.58 -25.73
C TYR A 261 5.59 -14.21 -27.12
N SER A 262 4.55 -14.20 -27.97
CA SER A 262 4.70 -14.62 -29.37
C SER A 262 4.54 -13.48 -30.38
N GLU A 263 4.01 -12.31 -30.03
CA GLU A 263 3.92 -11.11 -30.88
C GLU A 263 3.73 -9.83 -30.04
N PRO A 264 3.91 -8.60 -30.60
CA PRO A 264 3.47 -7.37 -29.94
C PRO A 264 2.01 -7.51 -29.54
N LEU A 265 1.76 -7.55 -28.23
CA LEU A 265 0.41 -7.44 -27.69
C LEU A 265 -0.19 -6.14 -28.23
N ASP A 266 -1.16 -6.25 -29.13
CA ASP A 266 -2.16 -5.21 -29.33
C ASP A 266 -2.99 -5.18 -28.06
N LEU A 267 -2.53 -4.34 -27.12
CA LEU A 267 -3.14 -4.11 -25.83
C LEU A 267 -4.38 -3.24 -26.04
N GLY A 268 -5.38 -3.81 -26.73
CA GLY A 268 -6.74 -3.30 -26.74
C GLY A 268 -7.07 -2.77 -25.35
N ASN A 269 -7.51 -1.51 -25.34
CA ASN A 269 -7.44 -0.48 -24.30
C ASN A 269 -7.96 -0.85 -22.88
N SER A 270 -8.25 -2.13 -22.59
CA SER A 270 -8.90 -2.65 -21.40
C SER A 270 -8.02 -3.56 -20.51
N ALA A 271 -6.82 -3.96 -20.97
CA ALA A 271 -5.90 -4.82 -20.19
C ALA A 271 -4.63 -4.10 -19.69
N LEU A 272 -4.43 -2.85 -20.10
CA LEU A 272 -3.32 -2.03 -19.64
C LEU A 272 -3.68 -1.37 -18.32
N ASP A 273 -2.88 -1.65 -17.30
CA ASP A 273 -2.82 -0.79 -16.13
C ASP A 273 -2.49 0.65 -16.58
N PRO A 274 -3.38 1.64 -16.37
CA PRO A 274 -3.14 3.03 -16.75
C PRO A 274 -1.82 3.58 -16.20
N LYS A 275 -1.31 3.09 -15.06
CA LYS A 275 0.00 3.47 -14.51
C LYS A 275 1.18 2.69 -15.10
N VAL A 276 0.98 1.50 -15.71
CA VAL A 276 2.06 0.83 -16.49
C VAL A 276 2.49 1.70 -17.68
N SER A 277 1.57 2.47 -18.27
CA SER A 277 1.90 3.44 -19.33
C SER A 277 2.82 4.57 -18.86
N THR A 278 2.73 4.97 -17.59
CA THR A 278 3.50 6.07 -16.98
C THR A 278 4.78 5.61 -16.29
N LEU A 279 4.92 4.31 -15.94
CA LEU A 279 6.04 3.77 -15.16
C LEU A 279 7.41 3.63 -15.88
N ASN A 280 7.55 4.30 -17.03
CA ASN A 280 8.76 4.48 -17.85
C ASN A 280 9.26 3.24 -18.64
N ALA A 281 9.55 3.47 -19.93
CA ALA A 281 10.23 2.57 -20.85
C ALA A 281 11.62 2.10 -20.36
N ALA A 282 12.30 2.87 -19.52
CA ALA A 282 13.62 2.54 -18.97
C ALA A 282 13.63 1.27 -18.07
N LYS A 283 12.54 0.98 -17.36
CA LYS A 283 12.42 -0.25 -16.55
C LYS A 283 12.04 -1.48 -17.39
N ARG A 284 11.47 -1.31 -18.58
CA ARG A 284 11.01 -2.41 -19.47
C ARG A 284 12.17 -3.10 -20.22
N ALA A 285 13.22 -2.35 -20.58
CA ALA A 285 14.31 -2.83 -21.45
C ALA A 285 15.27 -3.89 -20.85
N PRO A 286 15.55 -3.94 -19.53
CA PRO A 286 16.40 -4.98 -18.94
C PRO A 286 15.68 -6.31 -18.66
N LEU A 287 14.35 -6.31 -18.58
CA LEU A 287 13.57 -7.43 -18.03
C LEU A 287 13.36 -8.60 -19.00
N ASN A 288 13.67 -8.45 -20.28
CA ASN A 288 13.36 -9.46 -21.31
C ASN A 288 14.52 -10.43 -21.64
N ARG A 289 15.64 -10.40 -20.93
CA ARG A 289 16.87 -11.11 -21.37
C ARG A 289 17.21 -12.44 -20.68
N ASN A 290 16.58 -12.82 -19.56
CA ASN A 290 17.06 -13.96 -18.73
C ASN A 290 15.95 -14.78 -18.02
N ALA A 291 14.86 -15.16 -18.69
CA ALA A 291 13.87 -16.05 -18.07
C ALA A 291 14.44 -17.48 -17.93
N ASP A 292 14.61 -17.96 -16.69
CA ASP A 292 15.06 -19.31 -16.34
C ASP A 292 13.87 -20.17 -15.88
N PHE A 293 13.72 -21.35 -16.47
CA PHE A 293 12.64 -22.30 -16.20
C PHE A 293 13.09 -23.51 -15.36
N ASN A 294 14.30 -23.47 -14.80
CA ASN A 294 14.82 -24.52 -13.91
C ASN A 294 13.89 -24.76 -12.70
N GLY A 295 13.34 -25.98 -12.61
CA GLY A 295 12.46 -26.40 -11.50
C GLY A 295 10.97 -26.12 -11.71
N ALA A 296 10.56 -25.61 -12.88
CA ALA A 296 9.16 -25.47 -13.24
C ALA A 296 8.46 -26.85 -13.30
N ARG A 297 7.36 -26.99 -12.55
CA ARG A 297 6.47 -28.16 -12.61
C ARG A 297 5.30 -27.83 -13.52
N TYR A 298 5.01 -28.73 -14.45
CA TYR A 298 3.96 -28.52 -15.46
C TYR A 298 3.14 -29.79 -15.63
N ASN A 299 1.93 -29.65 -16.19
CA ASN A 299 1.03 -30.78 -16.46
C ASN A 299 0.71 -30.87 -17.95
N LYS A 300 -0.04 -31.91 -18.34
CA LYS A 300 -0.43 -32.15 -19.75
C LYS A 300 -1.30 -31.06 -20.37
N SER A 301 -1.88 -30.18 -19.56
CA SER A 301 -2.67 -29.02 -20.01
C SER A 301 -1.84 -27.75 -20.16
N THR A 302 -0.52 -27.82 -19.91
CA THR A 302 0.39 -26.69 -20.08
C THR A 302 0.62 -26.45 -21.57
N LEU A 303 0.18 -25.28 -22.06
CA LEU A 303 0.34 -24.89 -23.46
C LEU A 303 1.74 -24.29 -23.67
N TRP A 304 2.55 -25.01 -24.43
CA TRP A 304 3.88 -24.58 -24.86
C TRP A 304 3.84 -24.03 -26.30
N PRO A 305 4.77 -23.15 -26.71
CA PRO A 305 4.83 -22.64 -28.07
C PRO A 305 5.11 -23.75 -29.08
N GLU A 306 4.64 -23.55 -30.31
CA GLU A 306 4.93 -24.45 -31.43
C GLU A 306 6.45 -24.48 -31.69
N GLY A 307 7.07 -25.66 -31.54
CA GLY A 307 8.52 -25.85 -31.67
C GLY A 307 9.35 -25.66 -30.38
N PHE A 308 8.73 -25.33 -29.24
CA PHE A 308 9.43 -25.26 -27.95
C PHE A 308 9.70 -26.66 -27.38
N GLN A 309 10.97 -26.97 -27.14
CA GLN A 309 11.34 -28.19 -26.42
C GLN A 309 11.36 -27.90 -24.93
N VAL A 310 10.49 -28.59 -24.19
CA VAL A 310 10.46 -28.51 -22.74
C VAL A 310 11.86 -28.89 -22.20
N PRO A 311 12.50 -28.02 -21.39
CA PRO A 311 13.82 -28.30 -20.87
C PRO A 311 13.83 -29.60 -20.05
N PRO A 312 14.86 -30.46 -20.15
CA PRO A 312 14.89 -31.77 -19.50
C PRO A 312 14.80 -31.72 -17.96
N GLU A 313 15.10 -30.57 -17.36
CA GLU A 313 14.98 -30.25 -15.93
C GLU A 313 13.54 -29.95 -15.47
N ALA A 314 12.58 -29.77 -16.38
CA ALA A 314 11.19 -29.52 -16.03
C ALA A 314 10.49 -30.85 -15.66
N VAL A 315 9.74 -30.84 -14.56
CA VAL A 315 9.09 -32.06 -14.05
C VAL A 315 7.63 -32.10 -14.48
N LEU A 316 7.32 -33.02 -15.40
CA LEU A 316 5.96 -33.38 -15.78
C LEU A 316 5.26 -34.06 -14.59
N GLN A 317 4.13 -33.53 -14.15
CA GLN A 317 3.19 -34.26 -13.29
C GLN A 317 2.10 -34.91 -14.15
N GLU A 318 1.84 -36.20 -13.92
CA GLU A 318 0.80 -36.98 -14.60
C GLU A 318 -0.62 -36.49 -14.30
#